data_AF-A0A6G7SN79-F1
#
_entry.id   AF-A0A6G7SN79-F1
#
_cell.length_a   1.000
_cell.length_b   1.000
_cell.length_c   1.000
_cell.angle_alpha   90.00
_cell.angle_beta   90.00
_cell.angle_gamma   90.00
#
_symmetry.space_group_name_H-M   'P 1'
#
loop_
_entity.id
_entity.type
_entity.pdbx_description
1 polymer ?
#
loop_
_entity_poly.entity_id
_entity_poly.type
_entity_poly.pdbx_seq_one_letter_code
_entity_poly.pdbx_strand_id
1 'polypeptide(L)'
;MKVETLIAGISATIAFGAAALALWTARGTSRKDGYELARVLYRELTSPETAAHRSALEFYRRAAHRTQRETEAVLDHYFALLWTFEHVRAGRQSLNQQRRINGTGPVVDYLDSAISWHVQEWSTRWSHLRQLIQEHVPQLDDRHSISTFCELAEEVLGATDTIDALRAEANADLR
;
A
#
# COMPACT_ATOMS: atom_id res chain seq x y z
N MET A 1 -43.84 -42.15 -0.45
CA MET A 1 -42.66 -41.39 -0.96
C MET A 1 -41.90 -42.30 -1.90
N LYS A 2 -41.60 -41.89 -3.14
CA LYS A 2 -40.91 -42.76 -4.12
C LYS A 2 -39.43 -42.86 -3.73
N VAL A 3 -38.81 -44.03 -3.88
CA VAL A 3 -37.39 -44.26 -3.57
C VAL A 3 -36.49 -43.23 -4.27
N GLU A 4 -36.85 -42.84 -5.49
CA GLU A 4 -36.19 -41.80 -6.29
C GLU A 4 -36.16 -40.44 -5.60
N THR A 5 -37.26 -40.02 -4.97
CA THR A 5 -37.31 -38.73 -4.23
C THR A 5 -36.44 -38.73 -2.99
N LEU A 6 -36.28 -39.87 -2.33
CA LEU A 6 -35.39 -40.02 -1.18
C LEU A 6 -33.92 -39.93 -1.63
N ILE A 7 -33.55 -40.67 -2.68
CA ILE A 7 -32.18 -40.67 -3.24
C ILE A 7 -31.81 -39.27 -3.71
N ALA A 8 -32.69 -38.60 -4.46
CA ALA A 8 -32.45 -37.24 -4.92
C ALA A 8 -32.24 -36.25 -3.76
N GLY A 9 -33.02 -36.35 -2.67
CA GLY A 9 -32.86 -35.51 -1.49
C GLY A 9 -31.52 -35.74 -0.76
N ILE A 10 -31.09 -37.00 -0.64
CA ILE A 10 -29.79 -37.34 -0.03
C ILE A 10 -28.65 -36.83 -0.91
N SER A 11 -28.69 -37.07 -2.22
CA SER A 11 -27.67 -36.59 -3.15
C SER A 11 -27.55 -35.07 -3.18
N ALA A 12 -28.67 -34.35 -3.15
CA ALA A 12 -28.67 -32.88 -3.09
C ALA A 12 -28.04 -32.36 -1.80
N THR A 13 -28.32 -33.01 -0.67
CA THR A 13 -27.74 -32.64 0.64
C THR A 13 -26.23 -32.87 0.65
N ILE A 14 -25.76 -33.99 0.11
CA ILE A 14 -24.33 -34.29 -0.01
C ILE A 14 -23.63 -33.28 -0.93
N ALA A 15 -24.22 -32.98 -2.09
CA ALA A 15 -23.68 -32.01 -3.03
C ALA A 15 -23.58 -30.60 -2.41
N PHE A 16 -24.60 -30.17 -1.68
CA PHE A 16 -24.59 -28.90 -0.96
C PHE A 16 -23.51 -28.87 0.13
N GLY A 17 -23.37 -29.95 0.91
CA GLY A 17 -22.31 -30.07 1.91
C GLY A 17 -20.91 -30.02 1.31
N ALA A 18 -20.69 -30.72 0.19
CA ALA A 18 -19.42 -30.70 -0.54
C ALA A 18 -19.11 -29.31 -1.11
N ALA A 19 -20.10 -28.63 -1.69
CA ALA A 19 -19.94 -27.27 -2.20
C ALA A 19 -19.63 -26.26 -1.09
N ALA A 20 -20.29 -26.39 0.07
CA ALA A 20 -20.02 -25.55 1.24
C ALA A 20 -18.59 -25.77 1.78
N LEU A 21 -18.13 -27.03 1.85
CA LEU A 21 -16.77 -27.36 2.26
C LEU A 21 -15.74 -26.81 1.26
N ALA A 22 -15.96 -26.98 -0.04
CA ALA A 22 -15.09 -26.46 -1.09
C ALA A 22 -15.00 -24.93 -1.06
N LEU A 23 -16.12 -24.24 -0.83
CA LEU A 23 -16.13 -22.79 -0.65
C LEU A 23 -15.35 -22.36 0.61
N TRP A 24 -15.48 -23.11 1.70
CA TRP A 24 -14.76 -22.81 2.94
C TRP A 24 -13.25 -23.03 2.81
N THR A 25 -12.83 -24.12 2.19
CA THR A 25 -11.40 -24.39 1.93
C THR A 25 -10.81 -23.38 0.95
N ALA A 26 -11.52 -23.03 -0.13
CA ALA A 26 -11.09 -22.00 -1.07
C ALA A 26 -10.87 -20.65 -0.38
N ARG A 27 -11.82 -20.22 0.48
CA ARG A 27 -11.68 -19.00 1.29
C ARG A 27 -10.51 -19.09 2.27
N GLY A 28 -10.28 -20.25 2.88
CA GLY A 28 -9.14 -20.49 3.77
C GLY A 28 -7.80 -20.30 3.05
N THR A 29 -7.65 -20.91 1.87
CA THR A 29 -6.45 -20.77 1.03
C THR A 29 -6.26 -19.32 0.59
N SER A 30 -7.28 -18.65 0.06
CA SER A 30 -7.17 -17.24 -0.36
C SER A 30 -6.79 -16.31 0.79
N ARG A 31 -7.25 -16.56 2.02
CA ARG A 31 -6.82 -15.79 3.20
C ARG A 31 -5.35 -16.02 3.51
N LYS A 32 -4.89 -17.27 3.47
CA LYS A 32 -3.48 -17.60 3.68
C LYS A 32 -2.59 -16.89 2.65
N ASP A 33 -2.95 -17.00 1.37
CA ASP A 33 -2.22 -16.35 0.27
C ASP A 33 -2.25 -14.82 0.44
N GLY A 34 -3.37 -14.27 0.88
CA GLY A 34 -3.48 -12.86 1.23
C GLY A 34 -2.51 -12.45 2.35
N TYR A 35 -2.43 -13.21 3.44
CA TYR A 35 -1.48 -12.94 4.53
C TYR A 35 -0.02 -13.12 4.11
N GLU A 36 0.27 -14.04 3.19
CA GLU A 36 1.61 -14.11 2.58
C GLU A 36 1.92 -12.84 1.79
N LEU A 37 1.01 -12.39 0.92
CA LEU A 37 1.18 -11.14 0.17
C LEU A 37 1.37 -9.95 1.12
N ALA A 38 0.52 -9.78 2.13
CA ALA A 38 0.64 -8.70 3.11
C ALA A 38 2.00 -8.72 3.84
N ARG A 39 2.51 -9.90 4.19
CA ARG A 39 3.85 -10.04 4.80
C ARG A 39 4.97 -9.74 3.82
N VAL A 40 4.83 -10.09 2.55
CA VAL A 40 5.80 -9.73 1.50
C VAL A 40 5.87 -8.21 1.34
N LEU A 41 4.72 -7.54 1.21
CA LEU A 41 4.65 -6.07 1.09
C LEU A 41 5.27 -5.37 2.31
N TYR A 42 4.94 -5.84 3.52
CA TYR A 42 5.53 -5.29 4.74
C TYR A 42 7.05 -5.55 4.81
N ARG A 43 7.52 -6.73 4.40
CA ARG A 43 8.96 -7.05 4.34
C ARG A 43 9.70 -6.21 3.31
N GLU A 44 9.09 -5.92 2.16
CA GLU A 44 9.65 -5.02 1.15
C GLU A 44 9.81 -3.61 1.75
N LEU A 45 8.74 -3.06 2.34
CA LEU A 45 8.75 -1.74 3.01
C LEU A 45 9.78 -1.63 4.15
N THR A 46 10.04 -2.75 4.83
CA THR A 46 10.99 -2.84 5.94
C THR A 46 12.33 -3.46 5.55
N SER A 47 12.57 -3.64 4.25
CA SER A 47 13.80 -4.23 3.75
C SER A 47 15.03 -3.36 4.07
N PRO A 48 16.24 -3.94 4.09
CA PRO A 48 17.47 -3.17 4.24
C PRO A 48 17.64 -2.09 3.16
N GLU A 49 17.17 -2.37 1.93
CA GLU A 49 17.22 -1.43 0.80
C GLU A 49 16.29 -0.24 1.01
N THR A 50 15.01 -0.48 1.31
CA THR A 50 14.06 0.59 1.64
C THR A 50 14.48 1.35 2.91
N ALA A 51 15.09 0.68 3.89
CA ALA A 51 15.71 1.34 5.04
C ALA A 51 16.84 2.28 4.62
N ALA A 52 17.71 1.88 3.69
CA ALA A 52 18.77 2.73 3.16
C ALA A 52 18.22 3.97 2.45
N HIS A 53 17.16 3.82 1.63
CA HIS A 53 16.48 4.96 1.01
C HIS A 53 15.91 5.93 2.04
N ARG A 54 15.19 5.41 3.06
CA ARG A 54 14.67 6.23 4.17
C ARG A 54 15.78 6.97 4.90
N SER A 55 16.89 6.29 5.20
CA SER A 55 18.04 6.91 5.85
C SER A 55 18.67 8.00 5.00
N ALA A 56 18.91 7.75 3.70
CA ALA A 56 19.49 8.74 2.80
C ALA A 56 18.63 10.01 2.71
N LEU A 57 17.30 9.84 2.58
CA LEU A 57 16.35 10.95 2.57
C LEU A 57 16.31 11.69 3.91
N GLU A 58 16.39 10.99 5.04
CA GLU A 58 16.47 11.64 6.36
C GLU A 58 17.76 12.41 6.56
N PHE A 59 18.91 11.88 6.12
CA PHE A 59 20.18 12.60 6.17
C PHE A 59 20.12 13.86 5.30
N TYR A 60 19.61 13.74 4.08
CA TYR A 60 19.40 14.88 3.18
C TYR A 60 18.45 15.92 3.79
N ARG A 61 17.31 15.50 4.37
CA ARG A 61 16.33 16.39 5.02
C ARG A 61 16.90 17.11 6.25
N ARG A 62 17.88 16.52 6.94
CA ARG A 62 18.51 17.10 8.14
C ARG A 62 19.81 17.86 7.86
N ALA A 63 20.34 17.78 6.65
CA ALA A 63 21.56 18.49 6.27
C ALA A 63 21.38 20.01 6.47
N ALA A 64 22.39 20.67 7.03
CA ALA A 64 22.39 22.12 7.20
C ALA A 64 22.54 22.86 5.85
N HIS A 65 23.27 22.25 4.93
CA HIS A 65 23.51 22.74 3.58
C HIS A 65 23.33 21.58 2.59
N ARG A 66 22.84 21.92 1.39
CA ARG A 66 22.63 20.98 0.29
C ARG A 66 23.27 21.55 -0.95
N THR A 67 23.87 20.68 -1.74
CA THR A 67 24.36 21.00 -3.08
C THR A 67 23.41 20.43 -4.12
N GLN A 68 23.47 20.99 -5.33
CA GLN A 68 22.74 20.43 -6.48
C GLN A 68 23.12 18.96 -6.72
N ARG A 69 24.41 18.63 -6.65
CA ARG A 69 24.91 17.25 -6.83
C ARG A 69 24.34 16.27 -5.80
N GLU A 70 24.26 16.67 -4.53
CA GLU A 70 23.65 15.85 -3.49
C GLU A 70 22.15 15.68 -3.71
N THR A 71 21.48 16.72 -4.21
CA THR A 71 20.06 16.67 -4.55
C THR A 71 19.80 15.72 -5.72
N GLU A 72 20.60 15.79 -6.78
CA GLU A 72 20.53 14.85 -7.90
C GLU A 72 20.74 13.40 -7.43
N ALA A 73 21.69 13.17 -6.52
CA ALA A 73 21.92 11.83 -5.94
C ALA A 73 20.77 11.35 -5.04
N VAL A 74 20.03 12.25 -4.39
CA VAL A 74 18.91 11.88 -3.50
C VAL A 74 17.63 11.56 -4.27
N LEU A 75 17.50 12.00 -5.52
CA LEU A 75 16.31 11.75 -6.35
C LEU A 75 16.05 10.25 -6.53
N ASP A 76 17.10 9.45 -6.73
CA ASP A 76 16.97 8.00 -6.87
C ASP A 76 16.34 7.38 -5.60
N HIS A 77 16.76 7.84 -4.42
CA HIS A 77 16.19 7.40 -3.15
C HIS A 77 14.76 7.91 -2.93
N TYR A 78 14.48 9.13 -3.37
CA TYR A 78 13.17 9.76 -3.28
C TYR A 78 12.13 8.98 -4.08
N PHE A 79 12.41 8.72 -5.35
CA PHE A 79 11.51 7.95 -6.22
C PHE A 79 11.43 6.47 -5.81
N ALA A 80 12.54 5.85 -5.42
CA ALA A 80 12.53 4.46 -4.95
C ALA A 80 11.60 4.26 -3.74
N LEU A 81 11.60 5.20 -2.79
CA LEU A 81 10.71 5.11 -1.64
C LEU A 81 9.24 5.36 -2.02
N LEU A 82 8.96 6.32 -2.91
CA LEU A 82 7.60 6.54 -3.41
C LEU A 82 7.07 5.32 -4.17
N TRP A 83 7.88 4.70 -5.03
CA TRP A 83 7.50 3.49 -5.75
C TRP A 83 7.27 2.30 -4.82
N THR A 84 8.02 2.21 -3.71
CA THR A 84 7.75 1.20 -2.68
C THR A 84 6.33 1.38 -2.10
N PHE A 85 5.91 2.61 -1.82
CA PHE A 85 4.54 2.88 -1.37
C PHE A 85 3.49 2.61 -2.46
N GLU A 86 3.80 2.90 -3.73
CA GLU A 86 2.94 2.53 -4.86
C GLU A 86 2.76 1.01 -4.98
N HIS A 87 3.82 0.22 -4.84
CA HIS A 87 3.74 -1.25 -4.80
C HIS A 87 2.88 -1.74 -3.64
N VAL A 88 3.06 -1.17 -2.44
CA VAL A 88 2.22 -1.48 -1.27
C VAL A 88 0.75 -1.20 -1.57
N ARG A 89 0.45 -0.06 -2.19
CA ARG A 89 -0.90 0.31 -2.59
C ARG A 89 -1.49 -0.66 -3.61
N ALA A 90 -0.75 -0.99 -4.66
CA ALA A 90 -1.20 -1.95 -5.68
C ALA A 90 -1.52 -3.32 -5.04
N GLY A 91 -0.66 -3.79 -4.14
CA GLY A 91 -0.87 -5.01 -3.37
C GLY A 91 -2.12 -4.94 -2.48
N ARG A 92 -2.33 -3.82 -1.78
CA ARG A 92 -3.54 -3.56 -0.98
C ARG A 92 -4.81 -3.56 -1.84
N GLN A 93 -4.78 -2.93 -3.01
CA GLN A 93 -5.92 -2.92 -3.94
C GLN A 93 -6.26 -4.34 -4.42
N SER A 94 -5.26 -5.15 -4.74
CA SER A 94 -5.46 -6.56 -5.10
C SER A 94 -6.16 -7.34 -3.98
N LEU A 95 -5.75 -7.15 -2.73
CA LEU A 95 -6.41 -7.75 -1.56
C LEU A 95 -7.85 -7.25 -1.40
N ASN A 96 -8.10 -5.96 -1.58
CA ASN A 96 -9.42 -5.35 -1.44
C ASN A 96 -10.41 -5.82 -2.52
N GLN A 97 -9.98 -5.99 -3.77
CA GLN A 97 -10.82 -6.52 -4.85
C GLN A 97 -11.33 -7.94 -4.55
N GLN A 98 -10.58 -8.70 -3.74
CA GLN A 98 -10.93 -10.06 -3.34
C GLN A 98 -11.78 -10.11 -2.05
N ARG A 99 -12.05 -8.99 -1.39
CA ARG A 99 -12.65 -8.91 -0.04
C ARG A 99 -14.00 -9.60 0.07
N ARG A 100 -14.90 -9.36 -0.89
CA ARG A 100 -16.28 -9.90 -0.84
C ARG A 100 -16.35 -11.40 -1.08
N ILE A 101 -15.52 -11.92 -1.97
CA ILE A 101 -15.58 -13.31 -2.44
C ILE A 101 -14.73 -14.21 -1.53
N ASN A 102 -13.49 -13.78 -1.27
CA ASN A 102 -12.46 -14.55 -0.59
C ASN A 102 -12.34 -14.22 0.90
N GLY A 103 -13.01 -13.17 1.37
CA GLY A 103 -12.99 -12.79 2.79
C GLY A 103 -11.62 -12.30 3.26
N THR A 104 -10.90 -11.56 2.43
CA THR A 104 -9.57 -10.97 2.69
C THR A 104 -9.62 -9.70 3.56
N GLY A 105 -10.79 -9.31 4.07
CA GLY A 105 -10.93 -8.13 4.94
C GLY A 105 -9.93 -8.10 6.10
N PRO A 106 -9.83 -9.17 6.92
CA PRO A 106 -8.84 -9.23 8.01
C PRO A 106 -7.37 -9.17 7.55
N VAL A 107 -7.09 -9.49 6.29
CA VAL A 107 -5.74 -9.38 5.71
C VAL A 107 -5.42 -7.92 5.41
N VAL A 108 -6.39 -7.19 4.86
CA VAL A 108 -6.25 -5.73 4.61
C VAL A 108 -6.10 -5.00 5.94
N ASP A 109 -6.92 -5.32 6.95
CA ASP A 109 -6.83 -4.70 8.28
C ASP A 109 -5.45 -4.97 8.92
N TYR A 110 -4.90 -6.17 8.74
CA TYR A 110 -3.53 -6.50 9.17
C TYR A 110 -2.47 -5.68 8.43
N LEU A 111 -2.56 -5.58 7.11
CA LEU A 111 -1.61 -4.81 6.31
C LEU A 111 -1.64 -3.33 6.71
N ASP A 112 -2.84 -2.73 6.80
CA ASP A 112 -3.04 -1.33 7.18
C ASP A 112 -2.45 -1.04 8.56
N SER A 113 -2.70 -1.91 9.54
CA SER A 113 -2.08 -1.80 10.86
C SER A 113 -0.55 -1.87 10.79
N ALA A 114 0.01 -2.78 9.99
CA ALA A 114 1.46 -2.98 9.89
C ALA A 114 2.18 -1.80 9.23
N ILE A 115 1.56 -1.16 8.24
CA ILE A 115 2.18 -0.05 7.49
C ILE A 115 1.82 1.35 8.04
N SER A 116 0.80 1.45 8.90
CA SER A 116 0.26 2.73 9.40
C SER A 116 1.35 3.71 9.88
N TRP A 117 2.29 3.25 10.71
CA TRP A 117 3.38 4.08 11.21
C TRP A 117 4.26 4.64 10.09
N HIS A 118 4.62 3.82 9.10
CA HIS A 118 5.43 4.24 7.96
C HIS A 118 4.70 5.27 7.09
N VAL A 119 3.43 5.02 6.80
CA VAL A 119 2.60 5.93 6.01
C VAL A 119 2.42 7.26 6.75
N GLN A 120 2.15 7.23 8.05
CA GLN A 120 2.02 8.43 8.87
C GLN A 120 3.33 9.23 8.91
N GLU A 121 4.45 8.55 9.18
CA GLU A 121 5.76 9.18 9.25
C GLU A 121 6.08 9.95 7.96
N TRP A 122 5.88 9.32 6.80
CA TRP A 122 6.22 9.94 5.52
C TRP A 122 5.22 10.99 5.05
N SER A 123 3.93 10.86 5.41
CA SER A 123 2.92 11.88 5.11
C SER A 123 3.29 13.25 5.69
N THR A 124 3.95 13.27 6.85
CA THR A 124 4.40 14.52 7.49
C THR A 124 5.71 15.08 6.95
N ARG A 125 6.46 14.28 6.18
CA ARG A 125 7.83 14.61 5.74
C ARG A 125 7.92 15.00 4.27
N TRP A 126 7.01 14.50 3.44
CA TRP A 126 7.09 14.70 1.99
C TRP A 126 7.10 16.17 1.59
N SER A 127 6.20 16.99 2.12
CA SER A 127 6.12 18.42 1.79
C SER A 127 7.46 19.14 2.02
N HIS A 128 8.04 19.01 3.22
CA HIS A 128 9.32 19.64 3.52
C HIS A 128 10.47 19.07 2.67
N LEU A 129 10.54 17.75 2.49
CA LEU A 129 11.58 17.13 1.67
C LEU A 129 11.50 17.57 0.19
N ARG A 130 10.27 17.71 -0.32
CA ARG A 130 9.98 18.16 -1.68
C ARG A 130 10.43 19.60 -1.91
N GLN A 131 10.12 20.50 -0.98
CA GLN A 131 10.61 21.88 -1.01
C GLN A 131 12.14 21.95 -1.10
N LEU A 132 12.83 21.16 -0.28
CA LEU A 132 14.30 21.11 -0.28
C LEU A 132 14.87 20.61 -1.63
N ILE A 133 14.23 19.62 -2.25
CA ILE A 133 14.64 19.13 -3.58
C ILE A 133 14.40 20.21 -4.64
N GLN A 134 13.28 20.92 -4.55
CA GLN A 134 12.88 21.96 -5.52
C GLN A 134 13.78 23.20 -5.49
N GLU A 135 14.51 23.45 -4.40
CA GLU A 135 15.56 24.49 -4.35
C GLU A 135 16.63 24.29 -5.44
N HIS A 136 16.88 23.04 -5.84
CA HIS A 136 17.86 22.69 -6.88
C HIS A 136 17.24 22.07 -8.14
N VAL A 137 16.01 21.54 -8.04
CA VAL A 137 15.27 20.90 -9.14
C VAL A 137 13.87 21.51 -9.24
N PRO A 138 13.72 22.72 -9.82
CA PRO A 138 12.45 23.44 -9.79
C PRO A 138 11.28 22.73 -10.49
N GLN A 139 11.59 21.84 -11.44
CA GLN A 139 10.61 21.07 -12.22
C GLN A 139 10.63 19.59 -11.81
N LEU A 140 10.38 19.32 -10.53
CA LEU A 140 10.29 17.95 -10.01
C LEU A 140 8.99 17.28 -10.49
N ASP A 141 9.10 16.27 -11.34
CA ASP A 141 7.96 15.49 -11.85
C ASP A 141 7.64 14.29 -10.92
N ASP A 142 7.07 14.59 -9.76
CA ASP A 142 6.71 13.60 -8.73
C ASP A 142 5.19 13.47 -8.52
N ARG A 143 4.39 14.23 -9.27
CA ARG A 143 2.95 14.40 -9.05
C ARG A 143 2.20 13.08 -8.99
N HIS A 144 2.47 12.18 -9.93
CA HIS A 144 1.79 10.88 -9.98
C HIS A 144 2.09 10.07 -8.72
N SER A 145 3.38 9.95 -8.39
CA SER A 145 3.87 9.19 -7.24
C SER A 145 3.34 9.75 -5.91
N ILE A 146 3.31 11.09 -5.76
CA ILE A 146 2.72 11.74 -4.57
C ILE A 146 1.20 11.53 -4.52
N SER A 147 0.48 11.63 -5.63
CA SER A 147 -0.96 11.34 -5.64
C SER A 147 -1.24 9.91 -5.19
N THR A 148 -0.50 8.94 -5.72
CA THR A 148 -0.59 7.54 -5.34
C THR A 148 -0.28 7.32 -3.87
N PHE A 149 0.73 8.01 -3.32
CA PHE A 149 1.02 7.98 -1.89
C PHE A 149 -0.13 8.58 -1.06
N CYS A 150 -0.68 9.74 -1.45
CA CYS A 150 -1.81 10.36 -0.76
C CYS A 150 -3.04 9.45 -0.73
N GLU A 151 -3.32 8.77 -1.85
CA GLU A 151 -4.40 7.77 -1.93
C GLU A 151 -4.16 6.60 -0.96
N LEU A 152 -2.93 6.06 -0.88
CA LEU A 152 -2.57 5.07 0.13
C LEU A 152 -2.74 5.63 1.56
N ALA A 153 -2.31 6.87 1.80
CA ALA A 153 -2.37 7.49 3.10
C ALA A 153 -3.80 7.67 3.60
N GLU A 154 -4.71 8.12 2.74
CA GLU A 154 -6.14 8.21 3.08
C GLU A 154 -6.76 6.85 3.33
N GLU A 155 -6.38 5.86 2.51
CA GLU A 155 -6.87 4.49 2.62
C GLU A 155 -6.46 3.81 3.94
N VAL A 156 -5.33 4.21 4.53
CA VAL A 156 -4.73 3.60 5.74
C VAL A 156 -5.00 4.44 7.00
N LEU A 157 -4.92 5.76 6.91
CA LEU A 157 -4.99 6.69 8.04
C LEU A 157 -6.31 7.46 8.09
N GLY A 158 -7.08 7.47 7.00
CA GLY A 158 -8.20 8.39 6.79
C GLY A 158 -7.76 9.73 6.21
N ALA A 159 -8.74 10.55 5.83
CA ALA A 159 -8.50 11.91 5.36
C ALA A 159 -7.93 12.78 6.49
N THR A 160 -6.86 13.52 6.20
CA THR A 160 -6.23 14.45 7.15
C THR A 160 -5.74 15.69 6.42
N ASP A 161 -5.71 16.84 7.11
CA ASP A 161 -5.22 18.10 6.56
C ASP A 161 -3.80 17.99 5.99
N THR A 162 -2.94 17.15 6.60
CA THR A 162 -1.58 16.89 6.12
C THR A 162 -1.58 16.25 4.73
N ILE A 163 -2.46 15.28 4.47
CA ILE A 163 -2.54 14.59 3.19
C ILE A 163 -3.12 15.52 2.12
N ASP A 164 -4.14 16.31 2.47
CA ASP A 164 -4.74 17.28 1.57
C ASP A 164 -3.76 18.40 1.19
N ALA A 165 -2.98 18.89 2.16
CA ALA A 165 -1.92 19.88 1.91
C ALA A 165 -0.85 19.33 0.96
N LEU A 166 -0.37 18.10 1.20
CA LEU A 166 0.62 17.45 0.32
C LEU A 166 0.08 17.28 -1.10
N ARG A 167 -1.18 16.85 -1.24
CA ARG A 167 -1.83 16.71 -2.55
C ARG A 167 -1.99 18.06 -3.25
N ALA A 168 -2.37 19.11 -2.52
CA ALA A 168 -2.52 20.44 -3.09
C ALA A 168 -1.18 20.98 -3.60
N GLU A 169 -0.11 20.80 -2.82
CA GLU A 169 1.26 21.18 -3.20
C GLU A 169 1.70 20.50 -4.50
N ALA A 170 1.55 19.19 -4.60
CA ALA A 170 1.92 18.42 -5.81
C ALA A 170 1.11 18.82 -7.07
N ASN A 171 -0.05 19.45 -6.91
CA ASN A 171 -0.87 19.94 -8.02
C ASN A 171 -0.60 21.42 -8.37
N ALA A 172 0.07 22.17 -7.51
CA ALA A 172 0.31 23.61 -7.70
C ALA A 172 1.42 23.90 -8.71
N ASP A 173 2.40 23.01 -8.86
CA ASP A 173 3.63 23.23 -9.65
C ASP A 173 3.46 23.20 -11.19
N LEU A 174 2.23 23.25 -11.68
CA LEU A 174 1.88 23.33 -13.10
C LEU A 174 1.42 24.73 -13.54
N ARG A 175 1.44 25.72 -12.63
CA ARG A 175 1.05 27.10 -12.89
C ARG A 175 2.25 28.03 -12.88
#